data_AF-Q6UA30-F1
#
_entry.id   AF-Q6UA30-F1
#
_cell.length_a   1.000
_cell.length_b   1.000
_cell.length_c   1.000
_cell.angle_alpha   90.00
_cell.angle_beta   90.00
_cell.angle_gamma   90.00
#
_symmetry.space_group_name_H-M   'P 1'
#
loop_
_entity.id
_entity.type
_entity.pdbx_description
1 polymer ?
#
loop_
_entity_poly.entity_id
_entity_poly.type
_entity_poly.pdbx_seq_one_letter_code
_entity_poly.pdbx_strand_id
1 'polypeptide(L)'
;MARAFVLLSVVLVSLLVNQGTASENQRLFNNAVIRVQHLHQLAAKMINDFEDSLLPEERRQLSKIFPLSFCNSDSIEAPTGKDETQKSSVLKLLRISFRLIESWEYPSQTLTGTVSNSLTIGNPSQITEKLADLKVGISVLIKGCLDGQPNMDDNDSLPLPFEDFYLTLGEGNLRESFRLLACFKKDMHKVETYLRVANCRRSLDSNCTL
;
A
#
# COMPACT_ATOMS: atom_id res chain seq x y z
N MET A 1 33.15 7.27 -42.20
CA MET A 1 32.16 6.19 -42.10
C MET A 1 32.21 5.46 -40.75
N ALA A 2 33.35 4.93 -40.28
CA ALA A 2 33.45 4.20 -39.01
C ALA A 2 32.89 4.93 -37.76
N ARG A 3 33.15 6.24 -37.61
CA ARG A 3 32.61 7.04 -36.48
C ARG A 3 31.08 7.15 -36.47
N ALA A 4 30.44 7.18 -37.64
CA ALA A 4 28.98 7.23 -37.75
C ALA A 4 28.35 5.88 -37.35
N PHE A 5 28.99 4.76 -37.71
CA PHE A 5 28.55 3.43 -37.28
C PHE A 5 28.68 3.23 -35.77
N VAL A 6 29.76 3.73 -35.15
CA VAL A 6 29.94 3.66 -33.68
C VAL A 6 28.91 4.51 -32.95
N LEU A 7 28.63 5.73 -33.44
CA LEU A 7 27.58 6.57 -32.85
C LEU A 7 26.20 5.95 -33.00
N LEU A 8 25.88 5.39 -34.18
CA LEU A 8 24.63 4.69 -34.41
C LEU A 8 24.48 3.46 -33.51
N SER A 9 25.54 2.67 -33.31
CA SER A 9 25.52 1.51 -32.42
C SER A 9 25.34 1.92 -30.96
N VAL A 10 25.98 3.00 -30.51
CA VAL A 10 25.82 3.51 -29.13
C VAL A 10 24.39 4.00 -28.91
N VAL A 11 23.81 4.73 -29.87
CA VAL A 11 22.42 5.20 -29.79
C VAL A 11 21.44 4.02 -29.75
N LEU A 12 21.64 2.99 -30.58
CA LEU A 12 20.83 1.78 -30.57
C LEU A 12 20.91 1.03 -29.23
N VAL A 13 22.12 0.85 -28.68
CA VAL A 13 22.31 0.21 -27.38
C VAL A 13 21.61 1.00 -26.27
N SER A 14 21.77 2.33 -26.25
CA SER A 14 21.10 3.19 -25.27
C SER A 14 19.57 3.11 -25.38
N LEU A 15 19.02 3.08 -26.59
CA LEU A 15 17.58 2.93 -26.82
C LEU A 15 17.07 1.57 -26.33
N LEU A 16 17.79 0.49 -26.63
CA LEU A 16 17.44 -0.87 -26.19
C LEU A 16 17.49 -1.01 -24.66
N VAL A 17 18.53 -0.47 -24.02
CA VAL A 17 18.64 -0.46 -22.55
C VAL A 17 17.48 0.33 -21.94
N ASN A 18 17.17 1.50 -22.49
CA ASN A 18 16.10 2.35 -21.96
C ASN A 18 14.69 1.74 -22.15
N GLN A 19 14.46 1.01 -23.25
CA GLN A 19 13.23 0.25 -23.45
C GLN A 19 13.12 -0.93 -22.46
N GLY A 20 14.23 -1.62 -22.21
CA GLY A 20 14.29 -2.71 -21.23
C GLY A 20 13.97 -2.25 -19.80
N THR A 21 14.58 -1.15 -19.36
CA THR A 21 14.34 -0.58 -18.02
C THR A 21 12.91 -0.03 -17.86
N ALA A 22 12.35 0.61 -18.89
CA ALA A 22 10.96 1.05 -18.89
C ALA A 22 9.98 -0.13 -18.76
N SER A 23 10.21 -1.21 -19.51
CA SER A 23 9.40 -2.43 -19.46
C SER A 23 9.50 -3.13 -18.10
N GLU A 24 10.67 -3.14 -17.47
CA GLU A 24 10.86 -3.75 -16.16
C GLU A 24 10.17 -2.94 -15.04
N ASN A 25 10.31 -1.61 -15.07
CA ASN A 25 9.64 -0.72 -14.12
C ASN A 25 8.12 -0.86 -14.21
N GLN A 26 7.56 -0.91 -15.42
CA GLN A 26 6.13 -1.12 -15.63
C GLN A 26 5.65 -2.46 -15.02
N ARG A 27 6.43 -3.53 -15.18
CA ARG A 27 6.15 -4.83 -14.58
C ARG A 27 6.15 -4.76 -13.04
N LEU A 28 7.12 -4.07 -12.46
CA LEU A 28 7.21 -3.89 -11.00
C LEU A 28 6.00 -3.12 -10.44
N PHE A 29 5.58 -2.04 -11.12
CA PHE A 29 4.37 -1.31 -10.73
C PHE A 29 3.12 -2.17 -10.82
N ASN A 30 2.92 -2.89 -11.92
CA ASN A 30 1.78 -3.78 -12.09
C ASN A 30 1.73 -4.84 -10.98
N ASN A 31 2.88 -5.44 -10.65
CA ASN A 31 2.98 -6.41 -9.56
C ASN A 31 2.60 -5.78 -8.20
N ALA A 32 3.09 -4.58 -7.91
CA ALA A 32 2.77 -3.89 -6.65
C ALA A 32 1.26 -3.57 -6.55
N VAL A 33 0.65 -3.11 -7.65
CA VAL A 33 -0.81 -2.84 -7.73
C VAL A 33 -1.62 -4.11 -7.49
N ILE A 34 -1.26 -5.23 -8.13
CA ILE A 34 -1.96 -6.51 -7.94
C ILE A 34 -1.85 -6.97 -6.48
N ARG A 35 -0.66 -6.88 -5.88
CA ARG A 35 -0.41 -7.32 -4.50
C ARG A 35 -1.22 -6.51 -3.48
N VAL A 36 -1.25 -5.18 -3.61
CA VAL A 36 -2.07 -4.35 -2.71
C VAL A 36 -3.57 -4.53 -2.95
N GLN A 37 -3.99 -4.71 -4.21
CA GLN A 37 -5.39 -4.99 -4.52
C GLN A 37 -5.86 -6.28 -3.85
N HIS A 38 -5.04 -7.34 -3.84
CA HIS A 38 -5.35 -8.56 -3.08
C HIS A 38 -5.46 -8.30 -1.57
N LEU A 39 -4.58 -7.48 -0.99
CA LEU A 39 -4.66 -7.11 0.43
C LEU A 39 -5.94 -6.32 0.74
N HIS A 40 -6.31 -5.37 -0.11
CA HIS A 40 -7.55 -4.61 0.06
C HIS A 40 -8.80 -5.49 -0.06
N GLN A 41 -8.85 -6.39 -1.04
CA GLN A 41 -9.95 -7.35 -1.18
C GLN A 41 -10.04 -8.30 0.02
N LEU A 42 -8.89 -8.77 0.52
CA LEU A 42 -8.82 -9.59 1.73
C LEU A 42 -9.36 -8.81 2.94
N ALA A 43 -8.99 -7.53 3.10
CA ALA A 43 -9.50 -6.67 4.16
C ALA A 43 -11.03 -6.48 4.08
N ALA A 44 -11.57 -6.27 2.87
CA ALA A 44 -13.01 -6.19 2.66
C ALA A 44 -13.72 -7.49 3.05
N LYS A 45 -13.16 -8.65 2.68
CA LYS A 45 -13.69 -9.96 3.08
C LYS A 45 -13.66 -10.13 4.60
N MET A 46 -12.56 -9.78 5.26
CA MET A 46 -12.44 -9.90 6.73
C MET A 46 -13.48 -9.06 7.47
N ILE A 47 -13.75 -7.82 7.02
CA ILE A 47 -14.80 -6.99 7.62
C ILE A 47 -16.17 -7.63 7.42
N ASN A 48 -16.49 -8.08 6.21
CA ASN A 48 -17.79 -8.69 5.92
C ASN A 48 -18.00 -9.96 6.76
N ASP A 49 -17.00 -10.86 6.79
CA ASP A 49 -17.04 -12.09 7.59
C ASP A 49 -17.18 -11.77 9.10
N PHE A 50 -16.51 -10.72 9.59
CA PHE A 50 -16.64 -10.25 10.95
C PHE A 50 -18.07 -9.74 11.22
N GLU A 51 -18.60 -8.84 10.39
CA GLU A 51 -19.95 -8.30 10.53
C GLU A 51 -21.04 -9.39 10.48
N ASP A 52 -20.85 -10.43 9.66
CA ASP A 52 -21.74 -11.60 9.53
C ASP A 52 -21.72 -12.52 10.74
N SER A 53 -20.65 -12.50 11.53
CA SER A 53 -20.57 -13.24 12.79
C SER A 53 -21.27 -12.55 13.97
N LEU A 54 -21.66 -11.29 13.83
CA LEU A 54 -22.22 -10.47 14.92
C LEU A 54 -23.73 -10.60 15.06
N LEU A 55 -24.23 -10.35 16.27
CA LEU A 55 -25.65 -10.15 16.52
C LEU A 55 -26.13 -8.83 15.89
N PRO A 56 -27.41 -8.72 15.49
CA PRO A 56 -27.96 -7.50 14.88
C PRO A 56 -27.75 -6.21 15.70
N GLU A 57 -27.80 -6.32 17.03
CA GLU A 57 -27.60 -5.17 17.92
C GLU A 57 -26.12 -4.72 17.96
N GLU A 58 -25.18 -5.66 17.99
CA GLU A 58 -23.74 -5.39 17.94
C GLU A 58 -23.37 -4.72 16.60
N ARG A 59 -23.93 -5.23 15.50
CA ARG A 59 -23.77 -4.64 14.16
C ARG A 59 -24.25 -3.19 14.12
N ARG A 60 -25.40 -2.90 14.73
CA ARG A 60 -25.97 -1.53 14.83
C ARG A 60 -25.12 -0.59 15.71
N GLN A 61 -24.43 -1.12 16.71
CA GLN A 61 -23.51 -0.35 17.56
C GLN A 61 -22.22 -0.03 16.82
N LEU A 62 -21.62 -1.01 16.13
CA LEU A 62 -20.39 -0.82 15.35
C LEU A 62 -20.56 0.11 14.15
N SER A 63 -21.71 0.06 13.46
CA SER A 63 -21.98 0.94 12.32
C SER A 63 -21.97 2.43 12.71
N LYS A 64 -22.21 2.75 13.99
CA LYS A 64 -22.13 4.12 14.53
C LYS A 64 -20.72 4.54 14.91
N ILE A 65 -19.80 3.59 15.09
CA ILE A 65 -18.44 3.82 15.57
C ILE A 65 -17.48 4.07 14.39
N PHE A 66 -17.71 3.43 13.24
CA PHE A 66 -16.84 3.55 12.07
C PHE A 66 -16.54 4.99 11.61
N PRO A 67 -17.50 5.93 11.55
CA PRO A 67 -17.21 7.30 11.12
C PRO A 67 -16.31 8.08 12.09
N LEU A 68 -16.13 7.58 13.32
CA LEU A 68 -15.42 8.24 14.42
C LEU A 68 -14.06 7.60 14.71
N SER A 69 -13.70 6.50 14.04
CA SER A 69 -12.47 5.78 14.34
C SER A 69 -11.25 6.41 13.66
N PHE A 70 -10.40 7.02 14.48
CA PHE A 70 -9.04 7.42 14.08
C PHE A 70 -8.19 6.16 13.85
N CYS A 71 -7.43 6.12 12.76
CA CYS A 71 -6.43 5.09 12.52
C CYS A 71 -5.05 5.67 12.81
N ASN A 72 -4.10 4.87 13.28
CA ASN A 72 -2.77 5.40 13.61
C ASN A 72 -2.06 5.97 12.38
N SER A 73 -2.35 5.40 11.21
CA SER A 73 -1.94 5.92 9.91
C SER A 73 -2.48 7.31 9.57
N ASP A 74 -3.45 7.85 10.32
CA ASP A 74 -3.97 9.21 10.10
C ASP A 74 -2.97 10.30 10.52
N SER A 75 -1.95 9.98 11.32
CA SER A 75 -0.84 10.91 11.56
C SER A 75 0.17 10.95 10.41
N ILE A 76 0.08 10.04 9.44
CA ILE A 76 0.90 10.08 8.24
C ILE A 76 0.29 11.11 7.30
N GLU A 77 0.98 12.23 7.09
CA GLU A 77 0.55 13.26 6.15
C GLU A 77 0.43 12.67 4.74
N ALA A 78 -0.81 12.53 4.28
CA ALA A 78 -1.13 11.85 3.04
C ALA A 78 -2.19 12.65 2.27
N PRO A 79 -2.13 12.71 0.93
CA PRO A 79 -3.18 13.29 0.11
C PRO A 79 -4.55 12.71 0.46
N THR A 80 -5.52 13.54 0.85
CA THR A 80 -6.82 13.04 1.33
C THR A 80 -7.90 13.03 0.25
N GLY A 81 -7.70 13.82 -0.82
CA GLY A 81 -8.63 13.96 -1.93
C GLY A 81 -8.04 13.64 -3.29
N LYS A 82 -8.92 13.39 -4.27
CA LYS A 82 -8.57 13.08 -5.67
C LYS A 82 -7.56 14.10 -6.23
N ASP A 83 -7.82 15.39 -6.04
CA ASP A 83 -6.99 16.47 -6.60
C ASP A 83 -5.57 16.48 -6.02
N GLU A 84 -5.44 16.28 -4.70
CA GLU A 84 -4.13 16.24 -4.04
C GLU A 84 -3.33 15.01 -4.47
N THR A 85 -3.99 13.86 -4.60
CA THR A 85 -3.36 12.64 -5.11
C THR A 85 -2.89 12.82 -6.55
N GLN A 86 -3.73 13.42 -7.40
CA GLN A 86 -3.42 13.71 -8.79
C GLN A 86 -2.33 14.77 -8.99
N LYS A 87 -2.07 15.63 -8.00
CA LYS A 87 -0.96 16.61 -8.03
C LYS A 87 0.34 16.09 -7.41
N SER A 88 0.29 15.07 -6.57
CA SER A 88 1.47 14.53 -5.87
C SER A 88 2.47 13.87 -6.81
N SER A 89 3.78 13.94 -6.59
CA SER A 89 4.78 13.25 -7.42
C SER A 89 4.71 11.71 -7.25
N VAL A 90 5.22 10.95 -8.23
CA VAL A 90 5.30 9.47 -8.13
C VAL A 90 6.10 9.05 -6.89
N LEU A 91 7.24 9.69 -6.64
CA LEU A 91 8.08 9.41 -5.48
C LEU A 91 7.35 9.68 -4.16
N LYS A 92 6.61 10.80 -4.06
CA LYS A 92 5.80 11.12 -2.87
C LYS A 92 4.75 10.05 -2.61
N LEU A 93 4.02 9.63 -3.66
CA LEU A 93 3.02 8.57 -3.54
C LEU A 93 3.64 7.25 -3.07
N LEU A 94 4.78 6.86 -3.65
CA LEU A 94 5.49 5.63 -3.26
C LEU A 94 5.99 5.68 -1.80
N ARG A 95 6.56 6.81 -1.35
CA ARG A 95 7.01 6.99 0.04
C ARG A 95 5.86 6.88 1.03
N ILE A 96 4.76 7.56 0.77
CA ILE A 96 3.59 7.49 1.65
C ILE A 96 3.02 6.07 1.65
N SER A 97 2.94 5.41 0.49
CA SER A 97 2.57 4.00 0.40
C SER A 97 3.48 3.11 1.25
N PHE A 98 4.81 3.29 1.17
CA PHE A 98 5.77 2.55 1.98
C PHE A 98 5.51 2.74 3.48
N ARG A 99 5.34 3.98 3.92
CA ARG A 99 5.09 4.34 5.32
C ARG A 99 3.77 3.76 5.85
N LEU A 100 2.72 3.75 5.02
CA LEU A 100 1.46 3.09 5.35
C LEU A 100 1.67 1.59 5.53
N ILE A 101 2.31 0.90 4.57
CA ILE A 101 2.58 -0.54 4.69
C ILE A 101 3.44 -0.86 5.92
N GLU A 102 4.46 -0.05 6.18
CA GLU A 102 5.33 -0.22 7.35
C GLU A 102 4.59 -0.05 8.68
N SER A 103 3.63 0.88 8.76
CA SER A 103 2.81 1.07 9.96
C SER A 103 1.95 -0.16 10.31
N TRP A 104 1.76 -1.09 9.37
CA TRP A 104 1.00 -2.33 9.56
C TRP A 104 1.85 -3.54 9.99
N GLU A 105 3.17 -3.40 10.13
CA GLU A 105 4.07 -4.52 10.48
C GLU A 105 3.77 -5.18 11.85
N TYR A 106 3.46 -4.37 12.86
CA TYR A 106 3.04 -4.86 14.17
C TYR A 106 1.53 -5.22 14.22
N PRO A 107 0.61 -4.35 13.75
CA PRO A 107 -0.83 -4.61 13.86
C PRO A 107 -1.33 -5.77 12.99
N SER A 108 -0.61 -6.16 11.94
CA SER A 108 -0.97 -7.33 11.13
C SER A 108 -0.90 -8.64 11.93
N GLN A 109 -0.08 -8.68 12.98
CA GLN A 109 0.08 -9.84 13.86
C GLN A 109 -1.15 -10.06 14.75
N THR A 110 -1.86 -8.99 15.11
CA THR A 110 -3.08 -9.06 15.94
C THR A 110 -4.35 -9.21 15.09
N LEU A 111 -4.32 -8.73 13.85
CA LEU A 111 -5.38 -8.94 12.85
C LEU A 111 -5.69 -10.43 12.65
N THR A 112 -4.61 -11.22 12.67
CA THR A 112 -4.59 -12.68 12.65
C THR A 112 -5.43 -13.33 13.75
N GLY A 113 -5.31 -12.86 14.99
CA GLY A 113 -5.99 -13.47 16.14
C GLY A 113 -7.49 -13.21 16.11
N THR A 114 -7.88 -12.03 15.66
CA THR A 114 -9.28 -11.54 15.64
C THR A 114 -10.21 -12.33 14.71
N VAL A 115 -9.68 -12.95 13.65
CA VAL A 115 -10.47 -13.57 12.57
C VAL A 115 -10.48 -15.11 12.64
N SER A 116 -9.84 -15.70 13.66
CA SER A 116 -9.65 -17.16 13.80
C SER A 116 -10.94 -18.00 13.89
N ASN A 117 -12.11 -17.36 14.02
CA ASN A 117 -13.41 -18.05 14.06
C ASN A 117 -14.05 -18.25 12.67
N SER A 118 -13.51 -17.66 11.59
CA SER A 118 -13.97 -17.92 10.22
C SER A 118 -13.09 -18.97 9.56
N LEU A 119 -13.60 -20.20 9.47
CA LEU A 119 -13.00 -21.42 8.86
C LEU A 119 -12.58 -21.28 7.37
N THR A 120 -12.46 -20.09 6.81
CA THR A 120 -12.14 -19.87 5.38
C THR A 120 -11.11 -18.78 5.08
N ILE A 121 -10.50 -18.15 6.09
CA ILE A 121 -9.47 -17.14 5.83
C ILE A 121 -8.10 -17.77 6.09
N GLY A 122 -7.39 -18.01 4.99
CA GLY A 122 -6.11 -18.70 4.95
C GLY A 122 -5.12 -18.18 5.99
N ASN A 123 -4.35 -19.13 6.52
CA ASN A 123 -3.30 -19.00 7.52
C ASN A 123 -2.91 -17.55 7.86
N PRO A 124 -3.19 -17.06 9.09
CA PRO A 124 -2.64 -15.85 9.69
C PRO A 124 -1.30 -15.29 9.18
N SER A 125 -0.31 -16.16 8.97
CA SER A 125 1.03 -15.78 8.51
C SER A 125 1.02 -15.06 7.16
N GLN A 126 -0.04 -15.26 6.36
CA GLN A 126 -0.14 -14.74 5.01
C GLN A 126 -0.31 -13.22 4.91
N ILE A 127 -0.92 -12.54 5.88
CA ILE A 127 -1.10 -11.07 5.79
C ILE A 127 0.24 -10.38 6.02
N THR A 128 0.94 -10.75 7.09
CA THR A 128 2.26 -10.20 7.42
C THR A 128 3.27 -10.48 6.31
N GLU A 129 3.28 -11.70 5.74
CA GLU A 129 4.14 -12.05 4.60
C GLU A 129 3.82 -11.22 3.35
N LYS A 130 2.53 -11.05 3.01
CA LYS A 130 2.13 -10.23 1.85
C LYS A 130 2.47 -8.75 2.02
N LEU A 131 2.35 -8.22 3.24
CA LEU A 131 2.76 -6.85 3.55
C LEU A 131 4.27 -6.67 3.43
N ALA A 132 5.06 -7.62 3.94
CA ALA A 132 6.52 -7.59 3.84
C ALA A 132 6.99 -7.64 2.37
N ASP A 133 6.42 -8.53 1.57
CA ASP A 133 6.72 -8.64 0.14
C ASP A 133 6.30 -7.36 -0.63
N LEU A 134 5.14 -6.77 -0.32
CA LEU A 134 4.74 -5.49 -0.89
C LEU A 134 5.68 -4.35 -0.48
N LYS A 135 6.12 -4.29 0.79
CA LYS A 135 7.08 -3.30 1.32
C LYS A 135 8.39 -3.37 0.52
N VAL A 136 8.91 -4.57 0.26
CA VAL A 136 10.11 -4.78 -0.57
C VAL A 136 9.87 -4.29 -2.00
N GLY A 137 8.73 -4.65 -2.62
CA GLY A 137 8.39 -4.20 -3.97
C GLY A 137 8.32 -2.68 -4.10
N ILE A 138 7.72 -1.99 -3.13
CA ILE A 138 7.66 -0.52 -3.11
C ILE A 138 9.07 0.08 -2.91
N SER A 139 9.91 -0.51 -2.05
CA SER A 139 11.29 -0.05 -1.85
C SER A 139 12.11 -0.09 -3.15
N VAL A 140 11.95 -1.14 -3.96
CA VAL A 140 12.59 -1.24 -5.28
C VAL A 140 12.09 -0.13 -6.21
N LEU A 141 10.78 0.14 -6.24
CA LEU A 141 10.20 1.21 -7.05
C LEU A 141 10.70 2.60 -6.62
N ILE A 142 10.86 2.85 -5.32
CA ILE A 142 11.43 4.10 -4.79
C ILE A 142 12.86 4.26 -5.30
N LYS A 143 13.70 3.22 -5.16
CA LYS A 143 15.09 3.24 -5.65
C LYS A 143 15.17 3.54 -7.15
N GLY A 144 14.36 2.86 -7.96
CA GLY A 144 14.28 3.11 -9.40
C GLY A 144 13.75 4.50 -9.78
N CYS A 145 13.12 5.23 -8.86
CA CYS A 145 12.76 6.65 -9.05
C CYS A 145 13.87 7.62 -8.68
N LEU A 146 14.86 7.20 -7.87
CA LEU A 146 15.93 8.04 -7.35
C LEU A 146 17.21 7.99 -8.20
N ASP A 147 17.34 7.03 -9.12
CA ASP A 147 18.47 6.96 -10.06
C ASP A 147 18.59 8.27 -10.87
N GLY A 148 19.48 9.15 -10.43
CA GLY A 148 19.78 10.46 -11.03
C GLY A 148 19.33 11.70 -10.24
N GLN A 149 18.66 11.59 -9.08
CA GLN A 149 18.33 12.74 -8.22
C GLN A 149 18.96 12.62 -6.82
N PRO A 150 19.51 13.73 -6.27
CA PRO A 150 19.91 13.76 -4.87
C PRO A 150 18.68 13.55 -3.98
N ASN A 151 18.80 12.66 -3.01
CA ASN A 151 17.74 12.31 -2.07
C ASN A 151 17.51 13.52 -1.12
N MET A 152 16.60 14.41 -1.49
CA MET A 152 16.37 15.69 -0.78
C MET A 152 15.27 15.62 0.30
N ASP A 153 14.67 14.46 0.52
CA ASP A 153 13.52 14.29 1.42
C ASP A 153 13.92 13.32 2.53
N ASP A 154 14.38 13.88 3.65
CA ASP A 154 14.77 13.18 4.89
C ASP A 154 13.55 12.67 5.70
N ASN A 155 12.34 12.86 5.17
CA ASN A 155 11.08 12.53 5.84
C ASN A 155 10.83 11.02 5.97
N ASP A 156 11.61 10.19 5.25
CA ASP A 156 11.61 8.72 5.39
C ASP A 156 12.02 8.29 6.82
N SER A 157 12.65 9.18 7.60
CA SER A 157 13.16 8.95 8.95
C SER A 157 12.22 9.37 10.08
N LEU A 158 11.05 9.96 9.78
CA LEU A 158 10.12 10.36 10.86
C LEU A 158 9.77 9.13 11.70
N PRO A 159 9.70 9.24 13.04
CA PRO A 159 9.17 8.17 13.85
C PRO A 159 7.78 7.80 13.33
N LEU A 160 7.55 6.51 13.07
CA LEU A 160 6.19 6.04 12.96
C LEU A 160 5.49 6.32 14.30
N PRO A 161 4.21 6.71 14.30
CA PRO A 161 3.44 6.83 15.53
C PRO A 161 3.33 5.44 16.16
N PHE A 162 4.29 5.07 17.02
CA PHE A 162 4.45 3.70 17.49
C PHE A 162 3.79 3.44 18.84
N GLU A 163 3.34 2.18 18.93
CA GLU A 163 3.16 1.30 20.09
C GLU A 163 1.90 1.39 20.95
N ASP A 164 1.57 2.52 21.57
CA ASP A 164 0.66 2.47 22.73
C ASP A 164 -0.79 2.05 22.40
N PHE A 165 -1.21 2.29 21.16
CA PHE A 165 -2.57 1.98 20.69
C PHE A 165 -2.84 0.48 20.50
N TYR A 166 -1.83 -0.32 20.15
CA TYR A 166 -2.01 -1.75 19.86
C TYR A 166 -1.59 -2.63 21.04
N LEU A 167 -0.79 -2.11 21.98
CA LEU A 167 -0.45 -2.79 23.23
C LEU A 167 -1.64 -2.91 24.19
N THR A 168 -2.66 -2.05 24.03
CA THR A 168 -3.93 -2.12 24.78
C THR A 168 -5.00 -2.96 24.10
N LEU A 169 -4.70 -3.56 22.94
CA LEU A 169 -5.61 -4.44 22.22
C LEU A 169 -5.76 -5.76 22.97
N GLY A 170 -6.60 -5.76 24.00
CA GLY A 170 -6.99 -6.95 24.72
C GLY A 170 -7.80 -7.87 23.81
N GLU A 171 -7.47 -9.16 23.80
CA GLU A 171 -8.32 -10.16 23.17
C GLU A 171 -9.76 -10.05 23.72
N GLY A 172 -10.74 -9.75 22.85
CA GLY A 172 -12.16 -9.81 23.19
C GLY A 172 -12.98 -8.52 23.08
N ASN A 173 -12.40 -7.35 22.74
CA ASN A 173 -13.21 -6.15 22.51
C ASN A 173 -13.65 -6.02 21.03
N LEU A 174 -14.91 -6.40 20.73
CA LEU A 174 -15.51 -6.32 19.39
C LEU A 174 -15.30 -4.97 18.70
N ARG A 175 -15.32 -3.87 19.47
CA ARG A 175 -15.11 -2.51 18.95
C ARG A 175 -13.70 -2.30 18.43
N GLU A 176 -12.71 -2.82 19.15
CA GLU A 176 -11.30 -2.64 18.79
C GLU A 176 -10.91 -3.54 17.62
N SER A 177 -11.40 -4.80 17.64
CA SER A 177 -11.32 -5.73 16.51
C SER A 177 -11.89 -5.12 15.23
N PHE A 178 -13.10 -4.56 15.29
CA PHE A 178 -13.72 -3.90 14.15
C PHE A 178 -12.94 -2.67 13.69
N ARG A 179 -12.48 -1.83 14.63
CA ARG A 179 -11.65 -0.65 14.31
C ARG A 179 -10.35 -1.04 13.61
N LEU A 180 -9.69 -2.11 14.05
CA LEU A 180 -8.47 -2.60 13.43
C LEU A 180 -8.71 -3.05 11.98
N LEU A 181 -9.74 -3.86 11.74
CA LEU A 181 -10.12 -4.32 10.41
C LEU A 181 -10.51 -3.14 9.49
N ALA A 182 -11.29 -2.20 10.01
CA ALA A 182 -11.69 -0.96 9.35
C ALA A 182 -10.48 -0.14 8.89
N CYS A 183 -9.52 0.09 9.80
CA CYS A 183 -8.29 0.82 9.50
C CYS A 183 -7.47 0.10 8.44
N PHE A 184 -7.35 -1.23 8.54
CA PHE A 184 -6.59 -2.02 7.56
C PHE A 184 -7.18 -1.88 6.16
N LYS A 185 -8.50 -2.04 6.02
CA LYS A 185 -9.19 -1.84 4.74
C LYS A 185 -8.98 -0.41 4.20
N LYS A 186 -9.15 0.60 5.06
CA LYS A 186 -8.99 2.02 4.69
C LYS A 186 -7.59 2.29 4.12
N ASP A 187 -6.56 1.79 4.80
CA ASP A 187 -5.18 2.03 4.41
C ASP A 187 -4.78 1.24 3.16
N MET A 188 -5.21 -0.02 3.03
CA MET A 188 -4.95 -0.79 1.82
C MET A 188 -5.61 -0.16 0.59
N HIS A 189 -6.83 0.37 0.71
CA HIS A 189 -7.48 1.14 -0.35
C HIS A 189 -6.69 2.41 -0.73
N LYS A 190 -6.18 3.13 0.27
CA LYS A 190 -5.35 4.33 0.06
C LYS A 190 -4.05 3.97 -0.68
N VAL A 191 -3.35 2.92 -0.26
CA VAL A 191 -2.13 2.43 -0.93
C VAL A 191 -2.44 1.97 -2.36
N GLU A 192 -3.53 1.22 -2.57
CA GLU A 192 -3.96 0.80 -3.92
C GLU A 192 -4.20 2.00 -4.84
N THR A 193 -4.88 3.02 -4.34
CA THR A 193 -5.13 4.26 -5.08
C THR A 193 -3.81 4.92 -5.48
N TYR A 194 -2.88 5.08 -4.54
CA TYR A 194 -1.58 5.71 -4.79
C TYR A 194 -0.73 4.92 -5.79
N LEU A 195 -0.68 3.59 -5.65
CA LEU A 195 0.08 2.75 -6.58
C LEU A 195 -0.54 2.73 -7.97
N ARG A 196 -1.87 2.77 -8.09
CA ARG A 196 -2.54 2.92 -9.39
C ARG A 196 -2.20 4.25 -10.06
N VAL A 197 -2.29 5.36 -9.32
CA VAL A 197 -1.89 6.69 -9.83
C VAL A 197 -0.41 6.72 -10.22
N ALA A 198 0.46 6.14 -9.41
CA ALA A 198 1.89 6.08 -9.69
C ALA A 198 2.19 5.24 -10.95
N ASN A 199 1.57 4.08 -11.07
CA ASN A 199 1.66 3.20 -12.24
C ASN A 199 1.17 3.91 -13.50
N CYS A 200 0.01 4.57 -13.41
CA CYS A 200 -0.62 5.34 -14.48
C CYS A 200 0.33 6.36 -15.11
N ARG A 201 1.08 7.09 -14.28
CA ARG A 201 2.01 8.13 -14.73
C ARG A 201 3.31 7.59 -15.31
N ARG A 202 3.64 6.33 -15.05
CA ARG A 202 4.82 5.65 -15.58
C ARG A 202 4.52 4.79 -16.80
N SER A 203 3.25 4.46 -17.02
CA SER A 203 2.79 3.79 -18.23
C SER A 203 2.98 4.69 -19.46
N LEU A 204 3.37 4.06 -20.57
CA LEU A 204 3.43 4.68 -21.89
C LEU A 204 2.02 4.76 -22.54
N ASP A 205 1.04 4.07 -21.97
CA ASP A 205 -0.34 4.05 -22.48
C ASP A 205 -1.10 5.29 -22.01
N SER A 206 -1.56 6.11 -22.95
CA SER A 206 -2.35 7.33 -22.72
C SER A 206 -3.75 7.09 -22.14
N ASN A 207 -4.19 5.83 -22.03
CA ASN A 207 -5.56 5.44 -21.69
C ASN A 207 -5.77 5.14 -20.20
N CYS A 208 -4.86 5.57 -19.34
CA CYS A 208 -5.01 5.33 -17.92
C CYS A 208 -6.11 6.22 -17.33
N THR A 209 -7.29 5.64 -17.11
CA THR A 209 -8.43 6.28 -16.43
C THR A 209 -8.38 6.05 -14.92
N LEU A 210 -8.43 7.16 -14.16
CA LEU A 210 -8.43 7.22 -12.69
C LEU A 210 -9.83 7.42 -12.08
#